data_AF-A0A833VPY9-F1
#
_entry.id   AF-A0A833VPY9-F1
#
_cell.length_a   1.000
_cell.length_b   1.000
_cell.length_c   1.000
_cell.angle_alpha   90.00
_cell.angle_beta   90.00
_cell.angle_gamma   90.00
#
_symmetry.space_group_name_H-M   'P 1'
#
loop_
_entity.id
_entity.type
_entity.pdbx_description
1 polymer ?
#
loop_
_entity_poly.entity_id
_entity_poly.type
_entity_poly.pdbx_seq_one_letter_code
_entity_poly.pdbx_strand_id
1 'polypeptide(L)' 'MKERSCWSTYVYWSNGPETVEPTVGNKQCPAKDMVVLVGQLFVVNLFLRYDTFSAVHDGMLLGLEPRIVIKSVYKESDQ' A
#
# COMPACT_ATOMS: atom_id res chain seq x y z
N MET A 1 -25.93 -10.81 15.00
CA MET A 1 -24.90 -10.80 13.93
C MET A 1 -24.88 -9.39 13.36
N LYS A 2 -24.09 -8.49 13.97
CA LYS A 2 -24.06 -7.07 13.63
C LYS A 2 -23.27 -6.92 12.32
N GLU A 3 -23.85 -6.24 11.34
CA GLU A 3 -23.20 -5.82 10.10
C GLU A 3 -21.91 -5.10 10.48
N ARG A 4 -20.77 -5.80 10.45
CA ARG A 4 -19.48 -5.13 10.39
C ARG A 4 -19.48 -4.53 9.01
N SER A 5 -19.60 -3.21 8.92
CA SER A 5 -19.38 -2.49 7.66
C SER A 5 -18.03 -2.96 7.11
N CYS A 6 -18.05 -3.80 6.08
CA CYS A 6 -16.83 -4.27 5.45
C CYS A 6 -16.32 -3.09 4.62
N TRP A 7 -15.46 -2.24 5.19
CA TRP A 7 -15.00 -1.01 4.53
C TRP A 7 -14.33 -1.26 3.18
N SER A 8 -13.92 -2.51 2.92
CA SER A 8 -13.38 -2.96 1.64
C SER A 8 -14.31 -2.70 0.45
N THR A 9 -15.63 -2.58 0.61
CA THR A 9 -16.54 -2.27 -0.52
C THR A 9 -16.37 -0.86 -1.09
N TYR A 10 -15.71 0.04 -0.37
CA TYR A 10 -15.49 1.42 -0.81
C TYR A 10 -14.07 1.70 -1.34
N VAL A 11 -13.26 0.65 -1.53
CA VAL A 11 -11.89 0.75 -2.04
C VAL A 11 -11.87 0.42 -3.54
N TYR A 12 -11.37 1.35 -4.38
CA TYR A 12 -11.48 1.28 -5.85
C TYR A 12 -10.17 1.44 -6.62
N TRP A 13 -9.01 1.31 -5.97
CA TRP A 13 -7.70 1.53 -6.60
C TRP A 13 -7.47 0.66 -7.86
N SER A 14 -8.06 -0.55 -7.89
CA SER A 14 -7.91 -1.54 -8.96
C SER A 14 -8.87 -1.32 -10.14
N ASN A 15 -9.58 -0.18 -10.21
CA ASN A 15 -10.64 0.10 -11.20
C ASN A 15 -11.87 -0.83 -11.06
N GLY A 16 -12.19 -1.22 -9.83
CA GLY A 16 -13.37 -1.98 -9.40
C GLY A 16 -13.39 -2.07 -7.87
N PRO A 17 -14.51 -2.48 -7.23
CA PRO A 17 -14.52 -2.70 -5.79
C PRO A 17 -13.51 -3.77 -5.40
N GLU A 18 -12.75 -3.55 -4.31
CA GLU A 18 -11.73 -4.49 -3.84
C GLU A 18 -12.29 -5.91 -3.55
N THR A 19 -13.57 -5.98 -3.18
CA THR A 19 -14.30 -7.22 -2.90
C THR A 19 -14.75 -8.00 -4.15
N VAL A 20 -14.47 -7.50 -5.36
CA VAL A 20 -14.83 -8.12 -6.64
C VAL A 20 -13.57 -8.69 -7.30
N GLU A 21 -13.73 -9.83 -7.98
CA GLU A 21 -12.66 -10.47 -8.72
C GLU A 21 -12.48 -9.89 -10.14
N PRO A 22 -11.23 -9.66 -10.58
CA PRO A 22 -10.95 -9.36 -11.98
C PRO A 22 -11.39 -10.51 -12.88
N THR A 23 -12.00 -10.19 -14.01
CA THR A 23 -12.45 -11.19 -15.00
C THR A 23 -12.11 -10.72 -16.40
N VAL A 24 -12.08 -11.65 -17.37
CA VAL A 24 -11.92 -11.30 -18.80
C VAL A 24 -13.02 -10.37 -19.32
N GLY A 25 -14.17 -10.31 -18.64
CA GLY A 25 -15.32 -9.48 -19.00
C GLY A 25 -15.36 -8.11 -18.33
N ASN A 26 -14.41 -7.79 -17.45
CA ASN A 26 -14.33 -6.48 -16.79
C ASN A 26 -12.97 -5.82 -17.01
N LYS A 27 -12.87 -4.51 -16.70
CA LYS A 27 -11.63 -3.73 -16.82
C LYS A 27 -10.93 -3.51 -15.48
N GLN A 28 -11.16 -4.40 -14.51
CA GLN A 28 -10.44 -4.34 -13.23
C GLN A 28 -9.00 -4.81 -13.44
N CYS A 29 -8.06 -4.29 -12.64
CA CYS A 29 -6.66 -4.69 -12.72
C CYS A 29 -6.53 -6.22 -12.57
N PRO A 30 -5.99 -6.95 -13.56
CA PRO A 30 -5.86 -8.40 -13.49
C PRO A 30 -4.86 -8.85 -12.41
N ALA A 31 -3.97 -7.95 -11.98
CA ALA A 31 -2.98 -8.19 -10.94
C ALA A 31 -3.42 -7.66 -9.56
N LYS A 32 -4.73 -7.49 -9.31
CA LYS A 32 -5.29 -6.98 -8.03
C LYS A 32 -4.61 -7.62 -6.82
N ASP A 33 -4.72 -8.95 -6.70
CA ASP A 33 -4.21 -9.67 -5.53
C ASP A 33 -2.69 -9.67 -5.44
N MET A 34 -1.99 -9.66 -6.59
CA MET A 34 -0.53 -9.56 -6.62
C MET A 34 -0.05 -8.21 -6.08
N VAL A 35 -0.68 -7.10 -6.47
CA VAL A 35 -0.30 -5.76 -5.98
C VAL A 35 -0.57 -5.65 -4.48
N VAL A 36 -1.70 -6.17 -3.99
CA VAL A 36 -1.99 -6.21 -2.55
C VAL A 36 -0.94 -7.04 -1.81
N LEU A 37 -0.60 -8.23 -2.33
CA LEU A 37 0.43 -9.09 -1.74
C LEU A 37 1.80 -8.39 -1.68
N VAL A 38 2.24 -7.77 -2.78
CA VAL A 38 3.54 -7.07 -2.82
C VAL A 38 3.54 -5.86 -1.88
N GLY A 39 2.43 -5.11 -1.79
CA GLY A 39 2.29 -4.02 -0.83
C GLY A 39 2.40 -4.49 0.62
N GLN A 40 1.76 -5.60 0.97
CA GLN A 40 1.88 -6.23 2.27
C GLN A 40 3.31 -6.70 2.54
N LEU A 41 3.93 -7.39 1.58
CA LEU A 41 5.32 -7.86 1.70
C LEU A 41 6.29 -6.70 1.85
N PHE A 42 6.09 -5.56 1.17
CA PHE A 42 6.91 -4.38 1.33
C PHE A 42 6.85 -3.85 2.77
N VAL A 43 5.65 -3.64 3.31
CA VAL A 43 5.46 -3.15 4.68
C VAL A 43 6.03 -4.13 5.70
N VAL A 44 5.75 -5.42 5.54
CA VAL A 44 6.30 -6.48 6.43
C VAL A 44 7.83 -6.49 6.37
N ASN A 45 8.43 -6.46 5.18
CA ASN A 45 9.88 -6.51 5.04
C ASN A 45 10.58 -5.25 5.57
N LEU A 46 9.92 -4.10 5.51
CA LEU A 46 10.40 -2.86 6.10
C LEU A 46 10.46 -2.98 7.63
N PHE A 47 9.37 -3.41 8.27
CA PHE A 47 9.28 -3.49 9.73
C PHE A 47 9.93 -4.74 10.34
N LEU A 48 10.22 -5.77 9.55
CA LEU A 48 11.08 -6.87 10.00
C LEU A 48 12.56 -6.46 10.09
N ARG A 49 12.95 -5.37 9.42
CA ARG A 49 14.34 -4.89 9.39
C ARG A 49 14.57 -3.68 10.28
N TYR A 50 13.57 -2.81 10.41
CA TYR A 50 13.67 -1.54 11.12
C TYR A 50 12.42 -1.32 11.96
N ASP A 51 12.57 -0.79 13.16
CA ASP A 51 11.45 -0.49 14.05
C ASP A 51 10.78 0.83 13.68
N THR A 52 11.56 1.79 13.17
CA THR A 52 11.05 3.09 12.74
C THR A 52 11.93 3.72 11.66
N PHE A 53 11.36 4.67 10.92
CA PHE A 53 12.06 5.47 9.92
C PHE A 53 11.54 6.90 9.92
N SER A 54 12.37 7.84 9.46
CA SER A 54 11.94 9.21 9.15
C SER A 54 12.15 9.50 7.68
N ALA A 55 11.24 10.28 7.11
CA ALA A 55 11.30 10.69 5.72
C ALA A 55 10.83 12.13 5.57
N VAL A 56 11.33 12.80 4.53
CA VAL A 56 10.89 14.15 4.14
C VAL A 56 10.27 14.11 2.76
N HIS A 57 9.30 14.98 2.54
CA HIS A 57 8.76 15.25 1.22
C HIS A 57 9.61 16.34 0.56
N ASP A 58 10.22 16.01 -0.57
CA ASP A 58 11.16 16.88 -1.29
C ASP A 58 10.58 17.35 -2.64
N GLY A 59 9.30 17.74 -2.58
CA GLY A 59 8.58 18.32 -3.70
C GLY A 59 7.69 17.35 -4.49
N MET A 60 6.85 17.97 -5.32
CA MET A 60 5.86 17.30 -6.15
C MET A 60 5.89 17.95 -7.53
N LEU A 61 6.32 17.21 -8.55
CA LEU A 61 6.25 17.69 -9.92
C LEU A 61 4.85 17.35 -10.47
N LEU A 62 4.08 18.39 -10.81
CA LEU A 62 2.75 18.30 -11.45
C LEU A 62 1.70 17.47 -10.71
N GLY A 63 1.83 17.23 -9.41
CA GLY A 63 0.81 16.50 -8.64
C GLY A 63 0.82 14.98 -8.84
N LEU A 64 1.76 14.44 -9.63
CA LEU A 64 1.73 13.03 -10.06
C LEU A 64 2.80 12.18 -9.38
N GLU A 65 3.90 12.79 -8.92
CA GLU A 65 5.02 12.04 -8.33
C GLU A 65 5.46 12.66 -7.00
N PRO A 66 5.11 12.05 -5.86
CA PRO A 66 5.66 12.46 -4.57
C PRO A 66 7.13 12.02 -4.48
N ARG A 67 8.06 12.98 -4.34
CA ARG A 67 9.45 12.65 -3.97
C ARG A 67 9.53 12.47 -2.46
N ILE A 68 9.83 11.26 -2.02
CA ILE A 68 10.05 10.93 -0.61
C ILE A 68 11.52 10.56 -0.42
N VAL A 69 12.19 11.24 0.51
CA VAL A 69 13.59 10.98 0.86
C VAL A 69 13.65 10.43 2.27
N ILE A 70 14.09 9.18 2.42
CA ILE A 70 14.32 8.55 3.72
C ILE A 70 15.55 9.21 4.36
N LYS A 71 15.38 9.78 5.56
CA LYS A 71 16.45 10.45 6.30
C LYS A 71 17.15 9.52 7.26
N SER A 72 16.42 8.60 7.88
CA SER A 72 16.98 7.63 8.81
C SER A 72 16.07 6.42 8.94
N VAL A 73 16.68 5.29 9.28
CA VAL A 73 16.05 4.03 9.65
C VAL A 73 16.70 3.58 10.95
N TYR A 74 15.92 3.04 11.88
CA TYR A 74 16.38 2.66 13.20
C TYR A 74 15.95 1.24 13.53
N LYS A 75 16.77 0.57 14.32
CA LYS A 75 16.47 -0.68 14.96
C LYS A 75 16.88 -0.57 16.43
N GLU A 76 16.01 -0.97 17.34
CA GLU A 76 16.20 -0.84 18.79
C GLU A 76 17.47 -1.58 19.25
N SER A 77 17.81 -2.69 18.58
CA SER A 77 19.01 -3.47 18.88
C SER A 77 20.34 -2.80 18.52
N ASP A 78 20.30 -1.69 17.76
CA ASP A 78 21.49 -1.01 17.24
C ASP A 78 21.93 0.16 18.15
N GLN A 79 21.22 0.40 19.26
CA GLN A 79 21.65 1.24 20.39
C GLN A 79 22.42 0.44 21.44
#